data_AF-A0A956TE05-F1
#
_entry.id   AF-A0A956TE05-F1
#
_cell.length_a   1.000
_cell.length_b   1.000
_cell.length_c   1.000
_cell.angle_alpha   90.00
_cell.angle_beta   90.00
_cell.angle_gamma   90.00
#
_symmetry.space_group_name_H-M   'P 1'
#
loop_
_entity.id
_entity.type
_entity.pdbx_description
1 polymer ?
#
loop_
_entity_poly.entity_id
_entity_poly.type
_entity_poly.pdbx_seq_one_letter_code
_entity_poly.pdbx_strand_id
1 'polypeptide(L)'
;MKILGRIALGVALYLVFLVWLFPYDSMVERTIRNLESMTGASVSYTPVSAGPTGVRLKNVTVSLASGATLTVAEAKAFPTRSGIWAELKQDQGICQVRLDYRRVDLEMDSLEIDTGSSQFGLSRFTGTMGYDLHERTGKGELHLAMPKFQAPFVPETSIDVGGPFEIHNSGTALAPHSSVTADLKLVSGDSSFSANGPVVIQAQPSGGSPLLSGNLRFEAPTGRGMLRLGGTWGEPTWTVIPN
;
A
#
# COMPACT_ATOMS: atom_id res chain seq x y z
N MET A 1 53.12 -27.29 -4.54
CA MET A 1 52.36 -26.72 -5.67
C MET A 1 50.85 -26.98 -5.63
N LYS A 2 50.36 -28.21 -5.37
CA LYS A 2 48.91 -28.52 -5.34
C LYS A 2 48.09 -27.77 -4.27
N ILE A 3 48.71 -27.40 -3.14
CA ILE A 3 48.03 -26.72 -2.03
C ILE A 3 47.85 -25.22 -2.31
N LEU A 4 48.90 -24.55 -2.83
CA LEU A 4 48.85 -23.14 -3.24
C LEU A 4 47.80 -22.88 -4.33
N GLY A 5 47.66 -23.78 -5.31
CA GLY A 5 46.62 -23.66 -6.34
C GLY A 5 45.19 -23.78 -5.79
N ARG A 6 44.97 -24.59 -4.75
CA ARG A 6 43.65 -24.71 -4.09
C ARG A 6 43.31 -23.47 -3.26
N ILE A 7 44.28 -22.88 -2.59
CA ILE A 7 44.11 -21.64 -1.83
C ILE A 7 43.80 -20.48 -2.79
N ALA A 8 44.54 -20.35 -3.89
CA ALA A 8 44.30 -19.32 -4.91
C ALA A 8 42.91 -19.44 -5.54
N LEU A 9 42.46 -20.66 -5.85
CA LEU A 9 41.11 -20.90 -6.37
C LEU A 9 40.03 -20.56 -5.33
N GLY A 10 40.24 -20.92 -4.05
CA GLY A 10 39.31 -20.59 -2.97
C GLY A 10 39.18 -19.07 -2.77
N VAL A 11 40.27 -18.33 -2.80
CA VAL A 11 40.27 -16.86 -2.72
C VAL A 11 39.60 -16.23 -3.95
N ALA A 12 39.84 -16.75 -5.15
CA ALA A 12 39.19 -16.26 -6.36
C ALA A 12 37.66 -16.49 -6.32
N LEU A 13 37.21 -17.68 -5.92
CA LEU A 13 35.79 -17.99 -5.74
C LEU A 13 35.16 -17.12 -4.65
N TYR A 14 35.88 -16.89 -3.55
CA TYR A 14 35.44 -16.00 -2.48
C TYR A 14 35.32 -14.54 -2.94
N LEU A 15 36.27 -14.02 -3.72
CA LEU A 15 36.19 -12.66 -4.28
C LEU A 15 35.05 -12.52 -5.30
N VAL A 16 34.84 -13.53 -6.16
CA VAL A 16 33.69 -13.57 -7.07
C VAL A 16 32.38 -13.58 -6.28
N PHE A 17 32.30 -14.39 -5.21
CA PHE A 17 31.14 -14.44 -4.33
C PHE A 17 30.90 -13.11 -3.60
N LEU A 18 31.96 -12.45 -3.11
CA LEU A 18 31.88 -11.13 -2.49
C LEU A 18 31.32 -10.08 -3.47
N VAL A 19 31.84 -10.04 -4.70
CA VAL A 19 31.34 -9.14 -5.76
C VAL A 19 29.90 -9.49 -6.15
N TRP A 20 29.49 -10.74 -6.02
CA TRP A 20 28.13 -11.20 -6.33
C TRP A 20 27.10 -10.89 -5.26
N LEU A 21 27.47 -10.91 -3.97
CA LEU A 21 26.51 -10.83 -2.87
C LEU A 21 26.49 -9.43 -2.20
N PHE A 22 27.67 -8.87 -1.90
CA PHE A 22 27.78 -7.62 -1.13
C PHE A 22 27.14 -6.38 -1.75
N PRO A 23 27.18 -6.14 -3.09
CA PRO A 23 26.56 -4.94 -3.62
C PRO A 23 25.03 -4.99 -3.51
N TYR A 24 24.41 -6.18 -3.51
CA TYR A 24 22.96 -6.29 -3.50
C TYR A 24 22.37 -6.08 -2.10
N ASP A 25 22.95 -6.69 -1.06
CA ASP A 25 22.49 -6.46 0.32
C ASP A 25 22.62 -4.98 0.71
N SER A 26 23.75 -4.35 0.37
CA SER A 26 23.96 -2.92 0.63
C SER A 26 23.04 -2.01 -0.20
N MET A 27 22.68 -2.37 -1.42
CA MET A 27 21.70 -1.64 -2.24
C MET A 27 20.29 -1.76 -1.68
N VAL A 28 19.88 -2.94 -1.20
CA VAL A 28 18.56 -3.15 -0.58
C VAL A 28 18.45 -2.31 0.69
N GLU A 29 19.45 -2.38 1.57
CA GLU A 29 19.48 -1.54 2.78
C GLU A 29 19.43 -0.05 2.46
N ARG A 30 20.22 0.41 1.48
CA ARG A 30 20.23 1.83 1.09
C ARG A 30 18.87 2.27 0.52
N THR A 31 18.25 1.43 -0.29
CA THR A 31 16.92 1.71 -0.86
C THR A 31 15.87 1.81 0.23
N ILE A 32 15.91 0.91 1.22
CA ILE A 32 14.99 0.92 2.35
C ILE A 32 15.20 2.18 3.19
N ARG A 33 16.44 2.52 3.58
CA ARG A 33 16.71 3.75 4.34
C ARG A 33 16.25 5.02 3.60
N ASN A 34 16.45 5.07 2.29
CA ASN A 34 15.95 6.16 1.46
C ASN A 34 14.41 6.20 1.48
N LEU A 35 13.73 5.05 1.36
CA LEU A 35 12.28 4.98 1.45
C LEU A 35 11.77 5.44 2.82
N GLU A 36 12.38 4.97 3.90
CA GLU A 36 12.04 5.35 5.28
C GLU A 36 12.19 6.86 5.49
N SER A 37 13.31 7.45 5.05
CA SER A 37 13.53 8.90 5.14
C SER A 37 12.61 9.74 4.26
N MET A 38 12.20 9.24 3.09
CA MET A 38 11.31 9.96 2.18
C MET A 38 9.83 9.88 2.58
N THR A 39 9.41 8.75 3.15
CA THR A 39 7.99 8.47 3.43
C THR A 39 7.63 8.56 4.91
N GLY A 40 8.64 8.56 5.80
CA GLY A 40 8.43 8.40 7.24
C GLY A 40 7.95 6.99 7.63
N ALA A 41 7.98 6.04 6.69
CA ALA A 41 7.71 4.64 6.99
C ALA A 41 8.90 4.00 7.74
N SER A 42 8.63 2.93 8.46
CA SER A 42 9.64 2.00 8.97
C SER A 42 9.44 0.63 8.34
N VAL A 43 10.54 -0.01 7.93
CA VAL A 43 10.52 -1.31 7.28
C VAL A 43 11.42 -2.27 8.03
N SER A 44 10.85 -3.34 8.56
CA SER A 44 11.58 -4.45 9.19
C SER A 44 11.44 -5.70 8.34
N TYR A 45 12.50 -6.52 8.27
CA TYR A 45 12.50 -7.74 7.47
C TYR A 45 13.61 -8.69 7.92
N THR A 46 13.47 -9.96 7.54
CA THR A 46 14.53 -10.97 7.61
C THR A 46 15.10 -11.21 6.20
N PRO A 47 16.38 -10.88 5.93
CA PRO A 47 16.97 -11.14 4.63
C PRO A 47 17.08 -12.66 4.39
N VAL A 48 16.75 -13.11 3.18
CA VAL A 48 16.92 -14.52 2.77
C VAL A 48 17.99 -14.66 1.70
N SER A 49 17.89 -13.87 0.63
CA SER A 49 18.87 -13.88 -0.45
C SER A 49 18.78 -12.59 -1.27
N ALA A 50 19.92 -12.05 -1.68
CA ALA A 50 20.01 -10.98 -2.67
C ALA A 50 21.08 -11.35 -3.71
N GLY A 51 20.78 -11.12 -4.99
CA GLY A 51 21.71 -11.45 -6.07
C GLY A 51 21.21 -11.00 -7.44
N PRO A 52 21.92 -11.37 -8.52
CA PRO A 52 21.61 -10.92 -9.88
C PRO A 52 20.26 -11.42 -10.40
N THR A 53 19.78 -12.53 -9.86
CA THR A 53 18.46 -13.05 -10.20
C THR A 53 17.35 -12.32 -9.47
N GLY A 54 17.61 -11.64 -8.35
CA GLY A 54 16.63 -10.88 -7.57
C GLY A 54 16.89 -10.91 -6.06
N VAL A 55 15.93 -10.39 -5.31
CA VAL A 55 15.93 -10.23 -3.85
C VAL A 55 14.76 -11.00 -3.26
N ARG A 56 14.97 -11.66 -2.13
CA ARG A 56 13.97 -12.37 -1.36
C ARG A 56 14.09 -12.01 0.12
N LEU A 57 12.98 -11.57 0.69
CA LEU A 57 12.85 -11.15 2.09
C LEU A 57 11.72 -11.95 2.74
N LYS A 58 11.81 -12.17 4.05
CA LYS A 58 10.77 -12.81 4.87
C LYS A 58 10.36 -11.91 6.02
N ASN A 59 9.14 -12.15 6.54
CA ASN A 59 8.60 -11.44 7.70
C ASN A 59 8.73 -9.92 7.54
N VAL A 60 8.38 -9.41 6.36
CA VAL A 60 8.52 -7.99 6.07
C VAL A 60 7.34 -7.27 6.72
N THR A 61 7.62 -6.31 7.59
CA THR A 61 6.61 -5.44 8.18
C THR A 61 6.93 -4.00 7.79
N VAL A 62 5.96 -3.34 7.16
CA VAL A 62 6.01 -1.92 6.80
C VAL A 62 5.02 -1.19 7.69
N SER A 63 5.49 -0.22 8.45
CA SER A 63 4.64 0.64 9.29
C SER A 63 4.77 2.08 8.84
N LEU A 64 3.64 2.76 8.66
CA LEU A 64 3.57 4.16 8.26
C LEU A 64 3.39 5.06 9.49
N ALA A 65 3.81 6.32 9.38
CA ALA A 65 3.56 7.33 10.40
C ALA A 65 2.06 7.56 10.70
N SER A 66 1.18 7.19 9.77
CA SER A 66 -0.28 7.21 9.95
C SER A 66 -0.80 6.12 10.90
N GLY A 67 0.06 5.20 11.36
CA GLY A 67 -0.32 4.01 12.14
C GLY A 67 -0.64 2.79 11.28
N ALA A 68 -0.79 2.96 9.96
CA ALA A 68 -1.08 1.85 9.06
C ALA A 68 0.10 0.87 9.00
N THR A 69 -0.18 -0.44 9.07
CA THR A 69 0.82 -1.49 9.07
C THR A 69 0.46 -2.60 8.09
N LEU A 70 1.43 -3.00 7.27
CA LEU A 70 1.36 -4.12 6.35
C LEU A 70 2.41 -5.15 6.77
N THR A 71 1.97 -6.39 7.03
CA THR A 71 2.86 -7.52 7.33
C THR A 71 2.75 -8.55 6.22
N VAL A 72 3.88 -8.92 5.61
CA VAL A 72 3.94 -9.94 4.56
C VAL A 72 4.90 -11.05 4.97
N ALA A 73 4.47 -12.29 4.77
CA ALA A 73 5.27 -13.48 5.09
C ALA A 73 6.52 -13.55 4.20
N GLU A 74 6.38 -13.15 2.95
CA GLU A 74 7.44 -13.21 1.96
C GLU A 74 7.31 -12.08 0.94
N ALA A 75 8.43 -11.45 0.62
CA ALA A 75 8.53 -10.49 -0.48
C ALA A 75 9.65 -10.92 -1.43
N LYS A 76 9.37 -10.90 -2.73
CA LYS A 76 10.32 -11.20 -3.78
C LYS A 76 10.34 -10.09 -4.80
N ALA A 77 11.51 -9.76 -5.32
CA ALA A 77 11.67 -8.84 -6.43
C ALA A 77 12.74 -9.36 -7.38
N PHE A 78 12.47 -9.43 -8.68
CA PHE A 78 13.39 -9.93 -9.67
C PHE A 78 13.45 -8.95 -10.85
N PRO A 79 14.65 -8.66 -11.39
CA PRO A 79 14.78 -7.86 -12.59
C PRO A 79 14.18 -8.62 -13.79
N THR A 80 13.49 -7.90 -14.65
CA THR A 80 12.99 -8.38 -15.95
C THR A 80 13.73 -7.66 -17.08
N ARG A 81 13.49 -8.05 -18.33
CA ARG A 81 14.11 -7.38 -19.49
C ARG A 81 13.69 -5.91 -19.63
N SER A 82 12.52 -5.54 -19.10
CA SER A 82 11.91 -4.22 -19.24
C SER A 82 11.75 -3.47 -17.91
N GLY A 83 12.19 -4.04 -16.80
CA GLY A 83 12.12 -3.39 -15.49
C GLY A 83 12.20 -4.38 -14.33
N ILE A 84 11.21 -4.35 -13.43
CA ILE A 84 11.19 -5.14 -12.20
C ILE A 84 9.82 -5.79 -12.05
N TRP A 85 9.81 -7.05 -11.66
CA TRP A 85 8.61 -7.72 -11.15
C TRP A 85 8.81 -8.08 -9.69
N ALA A 86 7.80 -7.83 -8.87
CA ALA A 86 7.81 -8.14 -7.46
C ALA A 86 6.50 -8.81 -7.02
N GLU A 87 6.60 -9.62 -5.99
CA GLU A 87 5.52 -10.36 -5.38
C GLU A 87 5.61 -10.18 -3.86
N LEU A 88 4.50 -9.75 -3.26
CA LEU A 88 4.29 -9.69 -1.82
C LEU A 88 3.27 -10.78 -1.47
N LYS A 89 3.64 -11.69 -0.57
CA LYS A 89 2.79 -12.81 -0.16
C LYS A 89 2.46 -12.72 1.33
N GLN A 90 1.16 -12.76 1.62
CA GLN A 90 0.59 -12.97 2.94
C GLN A 90 0.01 -14.39 3.03
N ASP A 91 -0.41 -14.80 4.22
CA ASP A 91 -1.02 -16.11 4.43
C ASP A 91 -2.33 -16.27 3.63
N GLN A 92 -3.08 -15.16 3.46
CA GLN A 92 -4.40 -15.13 2.84
C GLN A 92 -4.44 -14.37 1.51
N GLY A 93 -3.29 -14.04 0.91
CA GLY A 93 -3.27 -13.51 -0.44
C GLY A 93 -1.95 -12.92 -0.91
N ILE A 94 -1.99 -12.36 -2.11
CA ILE A 94 -0.82 -11.98 -2.89
C ILE A 94 -1.05 -10.58 -3.47
N CYS A 95 0.04 -9.82 -3.58
CA CYS A 95 0.10 -8.61 -4.38
C CYS A 95 1.28 -8.69 -5.33
N GLN A 96 1.00 -8.45 -6.60
CA GLN A 96 2.00 -8.42 -7.66
C GLN A 96 2.23 -6.97 -8.08
N VAL A 97 3.50 -6.62 -8.25
CA VAL A 97 3.91 -5.29 -8.69
C VAL A 97 4.80 -5.46 -9.90
N ARG A 98 4.47 -4.76 -10.97
CA ARG A 98 5.29 -4.68 -12.18
C ARG A 98 5.69 -3.23 -12.40
N LEU A 99 6.99 -3.00 -12.44
CA LEU A 99 7.57 -1.72 -12.86
C LEU A 99 8.17 -1.91 -14.25
N ASP A 100 7.60 -1.26 -15.26
CA ASP A 100 8.18 -1.18 -16.61
C ASP A 100 8.60 0.27 -16.89
N TYR A 101 9.90 0.54 -16.76
CA TYR A 101 10.56 1.85 -16.91
C TYR A 101 9.92 3.02 -16.14
N ARG A 102 8.72 3.46 -16.55
CA ARG A 102 7.98 4.62 -16.04
C ARG A 102 6.63 4.26 -15.44
N ARG A 103 6.15 3.03 -15.61
CA ARG A 103 4.83 2.63 -15.17
C ARG A 103 4.91 1.55 -14.11
N VAL A 104 4.17 1.76 -13.01
CA VAL A 104 3.93 0.78 -11.97
C VAL A 104 2.52 0.25 -12.14
N ASP A 105 2.39 -1.04 -12.42
CA ASP A 105 1.11 -1.75 -12.35
C ASP A 105 1.12 -2.64 -11.11
N LEU A 106 0.00 -2.66 -10.39
CA LEU A 106 -0.17 -3.36 -9.14
C LEU A 106 -1.49 -4.13 -9.18
N GLU A 107 -1.44 -5.38 -8.77
CA GLU A 107 -2.58 -6.30 -8.71
C GLU A 107 -2.62 -6.93 -7.32
N MET A 108 -3.75 -6.77 -6.64
CA MET A 108 -4.00 -7.24 -5.27
C MET A 108 -5.12 -8.27 -5.31
N ASP A 109 -4.79 -9.52 -5.01
CA ASP A 109 -5.79 -10.58 -4.94
C ASP A 109 -6.52 -10.57 -3.59
N SER A 110 -5.77 -10.29 -2.51
CA SER A 110 -6.26 -10.21 -1.14
C SER A 110 -5.10 -9.79 -0.23
N LEU A 111 -5.02 -8.49 0.07
CA LEU A 111 -4.06 -7.97 1.04
C LEU A 111 -4.77 -7.52 2.31
N GLU A 112 -4.40 -8.09 3.45
CA GLU A 112 -4.83 -7.61 4.76
C GLU A 112 -3.87 -6.52 5.24
N ILE A 113 -4.41 -5.34 5.51
CA ILE A 113 -3.67 -4.17 5.96
C ILE A 113 -4.35 -3.64 7.20
N ASP A 114 -3.58 -3.45 8.27
CA ASP A 114 -4.03 -2.64 9.39
C ASP A 114 -3.99 -1.19 8.92
N THR A 115 -5.17 -0.58 8.80
CA THR A 115 -5.31 0.77 8.25
C THR A 115 -4.79 1.85 9.21
N GLY A 116 -4.49 1.52 10.47
CA GLY A 116 -4.16 2.47 11.53
C GLY A 116 -5.32 3.39 11.92
N SER A 117 -6.51 3.16 11.35
CA SER A 117 -7.71 3.94 11.61
C SER A 117 -8.47 3.38 12.80
N SER A 118 -8.91 4.26 13.67
CA SER A 118 -9.80 3.92 14.79
C SER A 118 -11.12 3.27 14.36
N GLN A 119 -11.55 3.47 13.11
CA GLN A 119 -12.86 3.01 12.61
C GLN A 119 -12.79 1.90 11.56
N PHE A 120 -11.63 1.68 10.91
CA PHE A 120 -11.50 0.70 9.83
C PHE A 120 -10.65 -0.52 10.23
N GLY A 121 -9.74 -0.37 11.20
CA GLY A 121 -8.91 -1.46 11.73
C GLY A 121 -8.21 -2.30 10.65
N LEU A 122 -8.18 -3.61 10.85
CA LEU A 122 -7.68 -4.58 9.87
C LEU A 122 -8.70 -4.74 8.73
N SER A 123 -8.31 -4.39 7.51
CA SER A 123 -9.17 -4.46 6.34
C SER A 123 -8.51 -5.23 5.20
N ARG A 124 -9.33 -5.85 4.34
CA ARG A 124 -8.85 -6.64 3.19
C ARG A 124 -9.02 -5.86 1.90
N PHE A 125 -7.92 -5.67 1.19
CA PHE A 125 -7.80 -4.91 -0.05
C PHE A 125 -7.67 -5.86 -1.24
N THR A 126 -8.44 -5.59 -2.28
CA THR A 126 -8.43 -6.30 -3.56
C THR A 126 -8.56 -5.30 -4.69
N GLY A 127 -8.00 -5.60 -5.86
CA GLY A 127 -8.16 -4.76 -7.04
C GLY A 127 -6.85 -4.48 -7.78
N THR A 128 -6.88 -3.49 -8.64
CA THR A 128 -5.77 -3.18 -9.56
C THR A 128 -5.48 -1.70 -9.61
N MET A 129 -4.23 -1.34 -9.87
CA MET A 129 -3.78 0.05 -10.01
C MET A 129 -2.70 0.16 -11.07
N GLY A 130 -2.84 1.12 -11.98
CA GLY A 130 -1.74 1.61 -12.81
C GLY A 130 -1.32 3.01 -12.38
N TYR A 131 -0.02 3.25 -12.26
CA TYR A 131 0.56 4.54 -11.87
C TYR A 131 1.72 4.92 -12.79
N ASP A 132 1.67 6.12 -13.35
CA ASP A 132 2.74 6.70 -14.16
C ASP A 132 3.67 7.52 -13.27
N LEU A 133 4.95 7.13 -13.18
CA LEU A 133 5.96 7.79 -12.35
C LEU A 133 6.36 9.17 -12.87
N HIS A 134 6.18 9.44 -14.17
CA HIS A 134 6.55 10.70 -14.79
C HIS A 134 5.45 11.74 -14.64
N GLU A 135 4.22 11.37 -14.99
CA GLU A 135 3.04 12.23 -14.83
C GLU A 135 2.59 12.30 -13.37
N ARG A 136 2.99 11.31 -12.55
CA ARG A 136 2.63 11.15 -11.14
C ARG A 136 1.12 11.01 -10.95
N THR A 137 0.47 10.41 -11.94
CA THR A 137 -0.95 10.14 -12.00
C THR A 137 -1.19 8.63 -12.01
N GLY A 138 -2.36 8.21 -11.57
CA GLY A 138 -2.72 6.80 -11.60
C GLY A 138 -4.21 6.60 -11.62
N LYS A 139 -4.63 5.38 -11.92
CA LYS A 139 -6.03 4.96 -11.86
C LYS A 139 -6.13 3.48 -11.55
N GLY A 140 -7.25 3.09 -10.98
CA GLY A 140 -7.46 1.70 -10.61
C GLY A 140 -8.87 1.44 -10.13
N GLU A 141 -9.08 0.20 -9.72
CA GLU A 141 -10.26 -0.23 -9.00
C GLU A 141 -9.80 -0.81 -7.67
N LEU A 142 -10.43 -0.36 -6.59
CA LEU A 142 -10.15 -0.85 -5.25
C LEU A 142 -11.44 -1.40 -4.67
N HIS A 143 -11.36 -2.58 -4.07
CA HIS A 143 -12.39 -3.14 -3.22
C HIS A 143 -11.79 -3.47 -1.86
N LEU A 144 -12.47 -3.02 -0.83
CA LEU A 144 -12.03 -2.98 0.55
C LEU A 144 -13.13 -3.59 1.42
N ALA A 145 -12.86 -4.77 1.96
CA ALA A 145 -13.73 -5.40 2.95
C ALA A 145 -13.27 -5.03 4.36
N MET A 146 -14.11 -4.29 5.08
CA MET A 146 -13.89 -3.84 6.45
C MET A 146 -14.74 -4.71 7.40
N PRO A 147 -14.16 -5.68 8.12
CA PRO A 147 -14.92 -6.58 8.99
C PRO A 147 -15.48 -5.89 10.23
N LYS A 148 -14.89 -4.77 10.66
CA LYS A 148 -15.34 -3.98 11.80
C LYS A 148 -15.37 -2.52 11.39
N PHE A 149 -16.53 -2.07 10.91
CA PHE A 149 -16.77 -0.66 10.65
C PHE A 149 -17.66 -0.08 11.75
N GLN A 150 -17.23 1.05 12.31
CA GLN A 150 -17.99 1.78 13.31
C GLN A 150 -18.26 3.21 12.83
N ALA A 151 -19.55 3.54 12.65
CA ALA A 151 -19.99 4.91 12.43
C ALA A 151 -21.23 5.23 13.28
N PRO A 152 -21.52 6.50 13.61
CA PRO A 152 -22.57 6.87 14.58
C PRO A 152 -24.00 6.37 14.26
N PHE A 153 -24.25 5.95 13.03
CA PHE A 153 -25.57 5.59 12.49
C PHE A 153 -25.61 4.17 11.89
N VAL A 154 -24.49 3.44 11.94
CA VAL A 154 -24.42 2.05 11.48
C VAL A 154 -24.03 1.19 12.69
N PRO A 155 -24.86 0.21 13.09
CA PRO A 155 -24.43 -0.77 14.09
C PRO A 155 -23.13 -1.44 13.60
N GLU A 156 -22.25 -1.83 14.51
CA GLU A 156 -20.98 -2.47 14.15
C GLU A 156 -21.25 -3.63 13.19
N THR A 157 -20.81 -3.47 11.95
CA THR A 157 -21.12 -4.38 10.84
C THR A 157 -19.93 -4.46 9.92
N SER A 158 -19.88 -5.52 9.11
CA SER A 158 -18.95 -5.58 8.00
C SER A 158 -19.41 -4.63 6.90
N ILE A 159 -18.51 -3.81 6.37
CA ILE A 159 -18.78 -2.97 5.21
C ILE A 159 -17.85 -3.38 4.06
N ASP A 160 -18.45 -3.58 2.91
CA ASP A 160 -17.73 -3.64 1.64
C ASP A 160 -17.73 -2.25 1.01
N VAL A 161 -16.54 -1.74 0.73
CA VAL A 161 -16.29 -0.47 0.05
C VAL A 161 -15.64 -0.77 -1.28
N GLY A 162 -16.18 -0.27 -2.39
CA GLY A 162 -15.53 -0.44 -3.67
C GLY A 162 -15.82 0.66 -4.66
N GLY A 163 -14.90 0.82 -5.61
CA GLY A 163 -15.09 1.74 -6.73
C GLY A 163 -13.81 2.04 -7.50
N PRO A 164 -13.94 2.72 -8.66
CA PRO A 164 -12.81 3.27 -9.37
C PRO A 164 -12.20 4.43 -8.56
N PHE A 165 -10.89 4.57 -8.67
CA PHE A 165 -10.17 5.70 -8.11
C PHE A 165 -9.15 6.25 -9.10
N GLU A 166 -8.83 7.53 -8.91
CA GLU A 166 -7.78 8.24 -9.64
C GLU A 166 -6.83 8.89 -8.65
N ILE A 167 -5.53 8.82 -8.96
CA ILE A 167 -4.46 9.48 -8.23
C ILE A 167 -4.01 10.66 -9.08
N HIS A 168 -4.01 11.84 -8.48
CA HIS A 168 -3.55 13.07 -9.11
C HIS A 168 -2.38 13.66 -8.35
N ASN A 169 -1.47 14.29 -9.08
CA ASN A 169 -0.48 15.17 -8.49
C ASN A 169 -1.15 16.51 -8.14
N SER A 170 -1.33 16.77 -6.86
CA SER A 170 -1.96 18.00 -6.36
C SER A 170 -0.95 18.98 -5.78
N GLY A 171 0.33 18.62 -5.71
CA GLY A 171 1.36 19.44 -5.08
C GLY A 171 2.00 20.46 -6.02
N THR A 172 2.88 21.27 -5.45
CA THR A 172 3.69 22.21 -6.22
C THR A 172 4.99 21.54 -6.68
N ALA A 173 5.70 22.13 -7.65
CA ALA A 173 7.00 21.63 -8.08
C ALA A 173 8.03 21.54 -6.93
N LEU A 174 7.88 22.37 -5.89
CA LEU A 174 8.76 22.43 -4.72
C LEU A 174 8.32 21.52 -3.57
N ALA A 175 7.02 21.17 -3.51
CA ALA A 175 6.43 20.30 -2.50
C ALA A 175 5.33 19.45 -3.15
N PRO A 176 5.70 18.41 -3.91
CA PRO A 176 4.74 17.57 -4.59
C PRO A 176 4.04 16.65 -3.57
N HIS A 177 2.73 16.52 -3.69
CA HIS A 177 1.93 15.56 -2.94
C HIS A 177 0.82 14.99 -3.82
N SER A 178 0.35 13.80 -3.47
CA SER A 178 -0.70 13.11 -4.20
C SER A 178 -2.05 13.31 -3.51
N SER A 179 -3.09 13.45 -4.32
CA SER A 179 -4.48 13.34 -3.90
C SER A 179 -5.13 12.16 -4.60
N VAL A 180 -5.94 11.39 -3.88
CA VAL A 180 -6.73 10.30 -4.43
C VAL A 180 -8.19 10.74 -4.44
N THR A 181 -8.83 10.62 -5.59
CA THR A 181 -10.28 10.79 -5.73
C THR A 181 -10.88 9.42 -6.01
N ALA A 182 -11.89 9.02 -5.25
CA ALA A 182 -12.57 7.75 -5.44
C ALA A 182 -14.09 7.94 -5.37
N ASP A 183 -14.81 7.31 -6.28
CA ASP A 183 -16.26 7.18 -6.17
C ASP A 183 -16.56 5.94 -5.33
N LEU A 184 -16.82 6.16 -4.05
CA LEU A 184 -17.04 5.06 -3.11
C LEU A 184 -18.49 4.61 -3.16
N LYS A 185 -18.66 3.29 -3.14
CA LYS A 185 -19.91 2.62 -2.78
C LYS A 185 -19.66 1.79 -1.52
N LEU A 186 -20.33 2.15 -0.44
CA LEU A 186 -20.36 1.40 0.82
C LEU A 186 -21.64 0.57 0.87
N VAL A 187 -21.53 -0.70 1.23
CA VAL A 187 -22.66 -1.61 1.45
C VAL A 187 -22.41 -2.39 2.73
N SER A 188 -23.39 -2.42 3.64
CA SER A 188 -23.30 -3.27 4.83
C SER A 188 -23.48 -4.75 4.46
N GLY A 189 -22.89 -5.65 5.25
CA GLY A 189 -22.95 -7.09 4.99
C GLY A 189 -24.37 -7.68 5.00
N ASP A 190 -25.28 -7.06 5.72
CA ASP A 190 -26.72 -7.40 5.77
C ASP A 190 -27.56 -6.64 4.72
N SER A 191 -26.94 -5.81 3.88
CA SER A 191 -27.58 -4.94 2.88
C SER A 191 -28.60 -3.95 3.44
N SER A 192 -28.66 -3.74 4.75
CA SER A 192 -29.59 -2.79 5.36
C SER A 192 -29.16 -1.33 5.14
N PHE A 193 -27.86 -1.10 4.93
CA PHE A 193 -27.27 0.21 4.74
C PHE A 193 -26.48 0.26 3.42
N SER A 194 -26.63 1.36 2.69
CA SER A 194 -25.76 1.70 1.58
C SER A 194 -25.44 3.18 1.57
N ALA A 195 -24.25 3.53 1.10
CA ALA A 195 -23.88 4.93 0.88
C ALA A 195 -23.00 5.06 -0.36
N ASN A 196 -23.18 6.13 -1.15
CA ASN A 196 -22.43 6.31 -2.37
C ASN A 196 -22.10 7.78 -2.67
N GLY A 197 -20.92 8.02 -3.23
CA GLY A 197 -20.48 9.35 -3.64
C GLY A 197 -18.96 9.52 -3.62
N PRO A 198 -18.49 10.72 -4.02
CA PRO A 198 -17.07 10.98 -4.13
C PRO A 198 -16.43 11.20 -2.76
N VAL A 199 -15.24 10.62 -2.61
CA VAL A 199 -14.32 10.85 -1.49
C VAL A 199 -12.96 11.28 -2.03
N VAL A 200 -12.36 12.25 -1.36
CA VAL A 200 -11.02 12.75 -1.62
C VAL A 200 -10.15 12.45 -0.42
N ILE A 201 -9.02 11.81 -0.67
CA ILE A 201 -7.94 11.55 0.28
C ILE A 201 -6.76 12.42 -0.12
N GLN A 202 -6.29 13.30 0.76
CA GLN A 202 -5.19 14.21 0.47
C GLN A 202 -4.03 14.00 1.45
N ALA A 203 -2.85 13.73 0.93
CA ALA A 203 -1.64 13.64 1.75
C ALA A 203 -1.30 15.01 2.38
N GLN A 204 -0.79 14.99 3.61
CA GLN A 204 -0.39 16.21 4.32
C GLN A 204 1.10 16.52 4.10
N PRO A 205 1.49 17.77 3.79
CA PRO A 205 2.88 18.16 3.56
C PRO A 205 3.83 17.90 4.74
N SER A 206 3.32 17.95 5.98
CA SER A 206 4.11 17.89 7.20
C SER A 206 4.43 16.47 7.68
N GLY A 207 3.97 15.43 6.97
CA GLY A 207 3.90 14.08 7.52
C GLY A 207 2.78 13.99 8.56
N GLY A 208 1.84 13.08 8.36
CA GLY A 208 0.63 13.01 9.16
C GLY A 208 -0.42 12.13 8.50
N SER A 209 -1.52 11.90 9.22
CA SER A 209 -2.63 11.13 8.68
C SER A 209 -3.30 11.90 7.53
N PRO A 210 -3.51 11.28 6.35
CA PRO A 210 -4.13 11.95 5.21
C PRO A 210 -5.47 12.60 5.56
N LEU A 211 -5.76 13.76 5.00
CA LEU A 211 -7.07 14.40 5.13
C LEU A 211 -8.11 13.59 4.36
N LEU A 212 -9.29 13.44 4.96
CA LEU A 212 -10.45 12.86 4.32
C LEU A 212 -11.54 13.90 4.12
N SER A 213 -12.17 13.87 2.97
CA SER A 213 -13.38 14.64 2.71
C SER A 213 -14.27 13.93 1.71
N GLY A 214 -15.58 14.02 1.87
CA GLY A 214 -16.52 13.43 0.93
C GLY A 214 -17.96 13.65 1.30
N ASN A 215 -18.85 13.52 0.32
CA ASN A 215 -20.28 13.59 0.52
C ASN A 215 -20.92 12.35 -0.09
N LEU A 216 -21.46 11.49 0.77
CA LEU A 216 -22.03 10.21 0.41
C LEU A 216 -23.54 10.29 0.63
N ARG A 217 -24.33 10.01 -0.39
CA ARG A 217 -25.77 9.83 -0.22
C ARG A 217 -26.00 8.47 0.41
N PHE A 218 -26.80 8.39 1.47
CA PHE A 218 -27.05 7.13 2.16
C PHE A 218 -28.51 6.72 2.11
N GLU A 219 -28.73 5.40 2.12
CA GLU A 219 -30.02 4.77 2.35
C GLU A 219 -29.88 3.76 3.49
N ALA A 220 -30.78 3.86 4.49
CA ALA A 220 -30.85 2.98 5.66
C ALA A 220 -32.33 2.72 6.01
N PRO A 221 -32.65 1.72 6.87
CA PRO A 221 -34.03 1.46 7.28
C PRO A 221 -34.64 2.64 8.05
N THR A 222 -33.79 3.44 8.69
CA THR A 222 -34.16 4.61 9.49
C THR A 222 -34.37 5.87 8.65
N GLY A 223 -34.01 5.88 7.36
CA GLY A 223 -34.20 7.01 6.46
C GLY A 223 -33.12 7.15 5.39
N ARG A 224 -33.19 8.26 4.66
CA ARG A 224 -32.24 8.64 3.60
C ARG A 224 -31.70 10.03 3.87
N GLY A 225 -30.48 10.31 3.44
CA GLY A 225 -29.86 11.62 3.64
C GLY A 225 -28.47 11.71 3.02
N MET A 226 -27.67 12.64 3.55
CA MET A 226 -26.27 12.80 3.17
C MET A 226 -25.35 12.56 4.37
N LEU A 227 -24.30 11.79 4.17
CA LEU A 227 -23.18 11.63 5.09
C LEU A 227 -22.02 12.47 4.58
N ARG A 228 -21.59 13.40 5.42
CA ARG A 228 -20.37 14.14 5.18
C ARG A 228 -19.22 13.44 5.91
N LEU A 229 -18.26 12.96 5.13
CA LEU A 229 -16.99 12.44 5.61
C LEU A 229 -16.01 13.60 5.73
N GLY A 230 -15.29 13.67 6.86
CA GLY A 230 -14.28 14.68 7.15
C GLY A 230 -13.18 14.13 8.06
N GLY A 231 -12.29 15.01 8.51
CA GLY A 231 -11.22 14.65 9.46
C GLY A 231 -9.98 14.08 8.77
N THR A 232 -9.37 13.08 9.39
CA THR A 232 -8.18 12.40 8.86
C THR A 232 -8.43 10.91 8.69
N TRP A 233 -7.59 10.21 7.95
CA TRP A 233 -7.69 8.75 7.79
C TRP A 233 -7.65 7.99 9.13
N GLY A 234 -6.80 8.43 10.06
CA GLY A 234 -6.64 7.83 11.39
C GLY A 234 -7.84 8.10 12.30
N GLU A 235 -8.40 9.31 12.18
CA GLU A 235 -9.56 9.79 12.94
C GLU A 235 -10.62 10.37 11.99
N PRO A 236 -11.36 9.50 11.28
CA PRO A 236 -12.40 9.95 10.37
C PRO A 236 -13.60 10.48 11.15
N THR A 237 -14.24 11.52 10.64
CA THR A 237 -15.43 12.12 11.24
C THR A 237 -16.60 12.03 10.28
N TRP A 238 -17.77 11.69 10.81
CA TRP A 238 -18.99 11.51 10.04
C TRP A 238 -20.07 12.43 10.57
N THR A 239 -20.62 13.26 9.68
CA THR A 239 -21.75 14.13 10.01
C THR A 239 -22.95 13.75 9.16
N VAL A 240 -24.06 13.39 9.82
CA VAL A 240 -25.34 13.14 9.16
C VAL A 240 -26.00 14.48 8.86
N ILE A 241 -26.37 14.69 7.61
CA ILE A 241 -27.21 15.78 7.15
C ILE A 241 -28.55 15.13 6.75
N PRO A 242 -29.60 15.28 7.59
CA PRO A 242 -30.93 14.79 7.26
C PRO A 242 -31.43 15.45 5.97
N ASN A 243 -32.11 14.67 5.13
CA ASN A 243 -32.93 15.22 4.05
C ASN A 243 -34.25 15.76 4.58
#